data_AF-A0A6N7IDS1-F1
#
_entry.id   AF-A0A6N7IDS1-F1
#
_cell.length_a   1.000
_cell.length_b   1.000
_cell.length_c   1.000
_cell.angle_alpha   90.00
_cell.angle_beta   90.00
_cell.angle_gamma   90.00
#
_symmetry.space_group_name_H-M   'P 1'
#
loop_
_entity.id
_entity.type
_entity.pdbx_description
1 polymer ?
#
loop_
_entity_poly.entity_id
_entity_poly.type
_entity_poly.pdbx_seq_one_letter_code
_entity_poly.pdbx_strand_id
1 'polypeptide(L)'
;MGTEGGRPGLAGVLGRDMGPFGRIVRALTGAWLVLAGVSLALDGGVGVGEVAKIAGYVVAATVLYTAALHLLGERVLAWLNPWTATSVLLAPIVVLAGIDLLVAVPAALFAGLYFYVGLSLLVISVTGYGGCEIVGVPVVVLRRRYVVYCALNAVDAVERPLSGGPRKTARLVAGLLAVAAGVYYFLLQNLLDILGVPAPFDPRWGVLLLLPAIGVLGREAWTATRTVGWADAPPDARSQALGAIALAITAAGIMVFGSVFFVYITLTGVIMVGGIVAAVQQARHNPIQAEDSRGRRGRGEVALHRRAEPGDDVGAGHGPDGW
;
A
#
# COMPACT_ATOMS: atom_id res chain seq x y z
N MET A 1 5.40 -10.85 -42.58
CA MET A 1 5.79 -10.29 -41.27
C MET A 1 4.52 -9.81 -40.59
N GLY A 2 3.88 -10.67 -39.79
CA GLY A 2 2.66 -10.33 -39.06
C GLY A 2 3.03 -9.53 -37.82
N THR A 3 2.45 -8.34 -37.68
CA THR A 3 2.53 -7.55 -36.45
C THR A 3 1.88 -8.36 -35.33
N GLU A 4 2.70 -8.86 -34.40
CA GLU A 4 2.24 -9.48 -33.17
C GLU A 4 1.19 -8.57 -32.53
N GLY A 5 -0.02 -9.11 -32.36
CA GLY A 5 -1.09 -8.46 -31.65
C GLY A 5 -0.59 -8.05 -30.27
N GLY A 6 -0.36 -6.75 -30.10
CA GLY A 6 -0.07 -6.17 -28.81
C GLY A 6 -1.20 -6.56 -27.88
N ARG A 7 -0.92 -7.50 -26.97
CA ARG A 7 -1.83 -7.86 -25.88
C ARG A 7 -2.28 -6.52 -25.27
N PRO A 8 -3.59 -6.21 -25.23
CA PRO A 8 -4.08 -4.98 -24.61
C PRO A 8 -3.43 -4.92 -23.24
N GLY A 9 -2.53 -3.95 -23.08
CA GLY A 9 -1.58 -3.91 -21.98
C GLY A 9 -2.37 -4.04 -20.69
N LEU A 10 -2.18 -5.16 -19.98
CA LEU A 10 -2.77 -5.41 -18.68
C LEU A 10 -2.33 -4.26 -17.78
N ALA A 11 -3.14 -3.21 -17.70
CA ALA A 11 -2.97 -2.17 -16.72
C ALA A 11 -3.19 -2.85 -15.37
N GLY A 12 -2.11 -3.33 -14.76
CA GLY A 12 -2.15 -4.07 -13.50
C GLY A 12 -2.92 -3.28 -12.45
N VAL A 13 -3.46 -3.96 -11.44
CA VAL A 13 -4.29 -3.31 -10.40
C VAL A 13 -3.38 -2.64 -9.37
N LEU A 14 -3.65 -1.37 -9.00
CA LEU A 14 -2.80 -0.63 -8.04
C LEU A 14 -2.85 -1.37 -6.70
N GLY A 15 -1.75 -1.39 -5.96
CA GLY A 15 -1.69 -2.15 -4.71
C GLY A 15 -1.61 -3.67 -4.89
N ARG A 16 -1.74 -4.21 -6.12
CA ARG A 16 -1.63 -5.65 -6.41
C ARG A 16 -0.43 -5.95 -7.30
N ASP A 17 -0.27 -5.16 -8.36
CA ASP A 17 0.76 -5.36 -9.37
C ASP A 17 1.74 -4.19 -9.39
N MET A 18 3.02 -4.55 -9.38
CA MET A 18 4.15 -3.62 -9.31
C MET A 18 5.05 -3.74 -10.54
N GLY A 19 5.38 -2.59 -11.13
CA GLY A 19 6.33 -2.50 -12.24
C GLY A 19 7.80 -2.59 -11.79
N PRO A 20 8.76 -2.64 -12.74
CA PRO A 20 10.18 -2.76 -12.45
C PRO A 20 10.75 -1.65 -11.56
N PHE A 21 10.33 -0.40 -11.72
CA PHE A 21 10.82 0.73 -10.94
C PHE A 21 10.33 0.64 -9.48
N GLY A 22 9.05 0.32 -9.27
CA GLY A 22 8.51 0.03 -7.94
C GLY A 22 9.27 -1.08 -7.21
N ARG A 23 9.71 -2.12 -7.95
CA ARG A 23 10.54 -3.22 -7.39
C ARG A 23 11.90 -2.71 -6.91
N ILE A 24 12.57 -1.90 -7.73
CA ILE A 24 13.90 -1.34 -7.39
C ILE A 24 13.79 -0.45 -6.15
N VAL A 25 12.84 0.49 -6.13
CA VAL A 25 12.67 1.39 -4.98
C VAL A 25 12.44 0.60 -3.69
N ARG A 26 11.53 -0.38 -3.70
CA ARG A 26 11.27 -1.20 -2.52
C ARG A 26 12.45 -2.09 -2.13
N ALA A 27 13.23 -2.59 -3.08
CA ALA A 27 14.45 -3.34 -2.76
C ALA A 27 15.46 -2.45 -2.02
N LEU A 28 15.70 -1.24 -2.53
CA LEU A 28 16.61 -0.27 -1.91
C LEU A 28 16.11 0.17 -0.54
N THR A 29 14.82 0.48 -0.40
CA THR A 29 14.21 0.83 0.89
C THR A 29 14.24 -0.33 1.87
N GLY A 30 13.98 -1.55 1.42
CA GLY A 30 14.06 -2.74 2.24
C GLY A 30 15.48 -3.00 2.76
N ALA A 31 16.48 -2.93 1.88
CA ALA A 31 17.88 -3.07 2.25
C ALA A 31 18.33 -1.99 3.24
N TRP A 32 17.93 -0.74 3.02
CA TRP A 32 18.22 0.36 3.93
C TRP A 32 17.61 0.15 5.32
N LEU A 33 16.33 -0.26 5.41
CA LEU A 33 15.70 -0.54 6.70
C LEU A 33 16.39 -1.69 7.45
N VAL A 34 16.84 -2.73 6.74
CA VAL A 34 17.64 -3.80 7.34
C VAL A 34 18.95 -3.24 7.91
N LEU A 35 19.66 -2.39 7.16
CA LEU A 35 20.89 -1.73 7.63
C LEU A 35 20.64 -0.81 8.83
N ALA A 36 19.54 -0.05 8.83
CA ALA A 36 19.14 0.79 9.96
C ALA A 36 18.83 -0.06 11.20
N GLY A 37 18.17 -1.21 11.03
CA GLY A 37 17.96 -2.19 12.10
C GLY A 37 19.26 -2.75 12.66
N VAL A 38 20.25 -3.04 11.80
CA VAL A 38 21.60 -3.45 12.22
C VAL A 38 22.28 -2.34 13.01
N SER A 39 22.27 -1.10 12.52
CA SER A 39 22.88 0.04 13.23
C SER A 39 22.32 0.18 14.64
N LEU A 40 20.99 0.18 14.76
CA LEU A 40 20.31 0.32 16.05
C LEU A 40 20.60 -0.86 16.99
N ALA A 41 20.76 -2.07 16.44
CA ALA A 41 21.16 -3.25 17.21
C ALA A 41 22.61 -3.13 17.73
N LEU A 42 23.51 -2.55 16.93
CA LEU A 42 24.90 -2.33 17.34
C LEU A 42 24.99 -1.27 18.45
N ASP A 43 24.21 -0.19 18.34
CA ASP A 43 24.15 0.89 19.34
C ASP A 43 23.56 0.40 20.68
N GLY A 44 22.60 -0.51 20.64
CA GLY A 44 22.02 -1.16 21.83
C GLY A 44 22.93 -2.23 22.47
N GLY A 45 24.03 -2.59 21.81
CA GLY A 45 24.97 -3.62 22.24
C GLY A 45 24.69 -5.00 21.64
N VAL A 46 25.75 -5.67 21.16
CA VAL A 46 25.66 -6.93 20.39
C VAL A 46 25.56 -8.18 21.28
N GLY A 47 24.88 -8.09 22.43
CA GLY A 47 24.70 -9.22 23.33
C GLY A 47 23.77 -10.28 22.74
N VAL A 48 24.03 -11.57 23.01
CA VAL A 48 23.15 -12.68 22.60
C VAL A 48 21.70 -12.45 23.04
N GLY A 49 21.52 -11.89 24.25
CA GLY A 49 20.19 -11.51 24.76
C GLY A 49 19.50 -10.41 23.94
N GLU A 50 20.26 -9.43 23.43
CA GLU A 50 19.70 -8.35 22.62
C GLU A 50 19.31 -8.84 21.22
N VAL A 51 20.18 -9.66 20.60
CA VAL A 51 19.86 -10.34 19.33
C VAL A 51 18.61 -11.21 19.47
N ALA A 52 18.46 -11.94 20.58
CA ALA A 52 17.28 -12.75 20.86
C ALA A 52 16.01 -11.90 21.00
N LYS A 53 16.08 -10.73 21.67
CA LYS A 53 14.93 -9.80 21.75
C LYS A 53 14.54 -9.27 20.37
N ILE A 54 15.50 -8.79 19.58
CA ILE A 54 15.27 -8.28 18.23
C ILE A 54 14.61 -9.35 17.37
N ALA A 55 15.17 -10.57 17.35
CA ALA A 55 14.59 -11.70 16.63
C ALA A 55 13.18 -12.03 17.12
N GLY A 56 12.96 -12.00 18.44
CA GLY A 56 11.64 -12.16 19.06
C GLY A 56 10.63 -11.12 18.56
N TYR A 57 11.03 -9.86 18.45
CA TYR A 57 10.17 -8.80 17.91
C TYR A 57 9.88 -8.94 16.42
N VAL A 58 10.84 -9.40 15.61
CA VAL A 58 10.61 -9.73 14.19
C VAL A 58 9.56 -10.84 14.06
N VAL A 59 9.69 -11.91 14.85
CA VAL A 59 8.73 -13.02 14.89
C VAL A 59 7.37 -12.53 15.35
N ALA A 60 7.31 -11.73 16.42
CA ALA A 60 6.07 -11.17 16.94
C ALA A 60 5.35 -10.30 15.91
N ALA A 61 6.06 -9.41 15.22
CA ALA A 61 5.51 -8.60 14.14
C ALA A 61 4.97 -9.48 12.98
N THR A 62 5.72 -10.52 12.61
CA THR A 62 5.33 -11.47 11.56
C THR A 62 4.03 -12.19 11.92
N VAL A 63 3.94 -12.72 13.15
CA VAL A 63 2.73 -13.38 13.66
C VAL A 63 1.57 -12.41 13.72
N LEU A 64 1.76 -11.23 14.29
CA LEU A 64 0.73 -10.19 14.41
C LEU A 64 0.13 -9.84 13.04
N TYR A 65 0.97 -9.51 12.06
CA TYR A 65 0.51 -9.08 10.75
C TYR A 65 -0.07 -10.21 9.92
N THR A 66 0.46 -11.43 10.06
CA THR A 66 -0.12 -12.62 9.40
C THR A 66 -1.50 -12.93 9.99
N ALA A 67 -1.63 -12.90 11.32
CA ALA A 67 -2.91 -13.10 12.00
C ALA A 67 -3.91 -11.99 11.65
N ALA A 68 -3.49 -10.72 11.66
CA ALA A 68 -4.34 -9.60 11.26
C ALA A 68 -4.85 -9.77 9.82
N LEU A 69 -3.97 -10.10 8.88
CA LEU A 69 -4.37 -10.30 7.48
C LEU A 69 -5.26 -11.55 7.29
N HIS A 70 -5.03 -12.61 8.05
CA HIS A 70 -5.85 -13.81 8.03
C HIS A 70 -7.27 -13.56 8.58
N LEU A 71 -7.37 -12.89 9.73
CA LEU A 71 -8.63 -12.66 10.44
C LEU A 71 -9.44 -11.53 9.81
N LEU A 72 -8.79 -10.45 9.39
CA LEU A 72 -9.43 -9.24 8.88
C LEU A 72 -9.54 -9.22 7.35
N GLY A 73 -8.72 -10.01 6.63
CA GLY A 73 -8.60 -9.96 5.17
C GLY A 73 -9.94 -9.97 4.42
N GLU A 74 -10.61 -11.12 4.39
CA GLU A 74 -11.89 -11.28 3.68
C GLU A 74 -13.08 -10.64 4.41
N ARG A 75 -12.97 -10.47 5.73
CA ARG A 75 -14.09 -10.02 6.57
C ARG A 75 -14.22 -8.51 6.62
N VAL A 76 -13.10 -7.81 6.59
CA VAL A 76 -13.03 -6.36 6.83
C VAL A 76 -12.25 -5.70 5.70
N LEU A 77 -10.99 -6.08 5.47
CA LEU A 77 -10.09 -5.38 4.56
C LEU A 77 -10.58 -5.42 3.10
N ALA A 78 -11.20 -6.51 2.66
CA ALA A 78 -11.79 -6.63 1.33
C ALA A 78 -12.96 -5.67 1.07
N TRP A 79 -13.60 -5.16 2.14
CA TRP A 79 -14.73 -4.23 2.07
C TRP A 79 -14.32 -2.77 2.28
N LEU A 80 -13.13 -2.54 2.83
CA LEU A 80 -12.61 -1.20 3.06
C LEU A 80 -12.00 -0.62 1.79
N ASN A 81 -12.01 0.70 1.71
CA ASN A 81 -11.13 1.39 0.76
C ASN A 81 -9.67 1.01 1.08
N PRO A 82 -8.82 0.75 0.08
CA PRO A 82 -7.42 0.35 0.28
C PRO A 82 -6.61 1.26 1.21
N TRP A 83 -6.89 2.56 1.25
CA TRP A 83 -6.25 3.50 2.19
C TRP A 83 -6.67 3.25 3.64
N THR A 84 -7.97 3.02 3.87
CA THR A 84 -8.49 2.71 5.22
C THR A 84 -8.00 1.33 5.68
N ALA A 85 -7.95 0.35 4.78
CA ALA A 85 -7.39 -0.97 5.07
C ALA A 85 -5.92 -0.86 5.52
N THR A 86 -5.13 -0.04 4.82
CA THR A 86 -3.76 0.28 5.24
C THR A 86 -3.71 0.92 6.61
N SER A 87 -4.55 1.92 6.88
CA SER A 87 -4.57 2.59 8.18
C SER A 87 -4.82 1.61 9.33
N VAL A 88 -5.74 0.66 9.16
CA VAL A 88 -5.99 -0.41 10.14
C VAL A 88 -4.73 -1.25 10.37
N LEU A 89 -3.99 -1.56 9.29
CA LEU A 89 -2.77 -2.35 9.38
C LEU A 89 -1.58 -1.53 9.93
N LEU A 90 -1.47 -0.24 9.67
CA LEU A 90 -0.40 0.62 10.20
C LEU A 90 -0.65 1.08 11.64
N ALA A 91 -1.89 0.99 12.13
CA ALA A 91 -2.28 1.43 13.47
C ALA A 91 -1.35 0.93 14.59
N PRO A 92 -0.90 -0.34 14.64
CA PRO A 92 0.01 -0.81 15.69
C PRO A 92 1.35 -0.06 15.70
N ILE A 93 1.91 0.28 14.53
CA ILE A 93 3.18 1.03 14.44
C ILE A 93 2.96 2.48 14.87
N VAL A 94 1.87 3.11 14.46
CA VAL A 94 1.54 4.49 14.85
C VAL A 94 1.31 4.60 16.36
N VAL A 95 0.57 3.65 16.94
CA VAL A 95 0.36 3.59 18.40
C VAL A 95 1.68 3.40 19.12
N LEU A 96 2.56 2.53 18.63
CA LEU A 96 3.86 2.32 19.23
C LEU A 96 4.74 3.58 19.17
N ALA A 97 4.77 4.27 18.04
CA ALA A 97 5.49 5.54 17.91
C ALA A 97 4.91 6.61 18.85
N GLY A 98 3.59 6.63 19.04
CA GLY A 98 2.92 7.47 20.03
C GLY A 98 3.33 7.12 21.47
N ILE A 99 3.43 5.84 21.81
CA ILE A 99 3.87 5.39 23.14
C ILE A 99 5.32 5.79 23.41
N ASP A 100 6.22 5.68 22.42
CA ASP A 100 7.63 6.05 22.57
C ASP A 100 7.82 7.52 22.99
N LEU A 101 6.97 8.42 22.49
CA LEU A 101 6.94 9.82 22.92
C LEU A 101 6.60 9.99 24.41
N LEU A 102 5.90 9.03 25.02
CA LEU A 102 5.48 9.08 26.44
C LEU A 102 6.37 8.24 27.34
N VAL A 103 6.74 7.04 26.89
CA VAL A 103 7.45 6.01 27.64
C VAL A 103 8.47 5.41 26.68
N ALA A 104 9.73 5.85 26.80
CA ALA A 104 10.82 5.42 25.94
C ALA A 104 10.77 3.92 25.65
N VAL A 105 10.56 3.58 24.38
CA VAL A 105 10.39 2.21 23.92
C VAL A 105 11.77 1.57 23.74
N PRO A 106 11.94 0.27 24.07
CA PRO A 106 13.24 -0.39 23.92
C PRO A 106 13.77 -0.35 22.49
N ALA A 107 15.06 -0.01 22.32
CA ALA A 107 15.72 0.07 21.01
C ALA A 107 15.62 -1.24 20.21
N ALA A 108 15.70 -2.41 20.87
CA ALA A 108 15.48 -3.71 20.24
C ALA A 108 14.13 -3.84 19.53
N LEU A 109 13.08 -3.22 20.04
CA LEU A 109 11.76 -3.27 19.42
C LEU A 109 11.77 -2.54 18.07
N PHE A 110 12.33 -1.33 18.03
CA PHE A 110 12.49 -0.57 16.80
C PHE A 110 13.40 -1.27 15.80
N ALA A 111 14.51 -1.86 16.26
CA ALA A 111 15.39 -2.65 15.40
C ALA A 111 14.63 -3.84 14.80
N GLY A 112 13.87 -4.57 15.61
CA GLY A 112 13.02 -5.67 15.15
C GLY A 112 11.96 -5.24 14.13
N LEU A 113 11.33 -4.08 14.33
CA LEU A 113 10.40 -3.52 13.35
C LEU A 113 11.07 -3.12 12.04
N TYR A 114 12.25 -2.49 12.09
CA TYR A 114 13.04 -2.18 10.89
C TYR A 114 13.41 -3.44 10.12
N PHE A 115 13.86 -4.50 10.80
CA PHE A 115 14.08 -5.79 10.15
C PHE A 115 12.80 -6.34 9.54
N TYR A 116 11.68 -6.35 10.26
CA TYR A 116 10.42 -6.87 9.75
C TYR A 116 9.92 -6.14 8.49
N VAL A 117 9.87 -4.81 8.53
CA VAL A 117 9.42 -3.99 7.41
C VAL A 117 10.41 -4.08 6.25
N GLY A 118 11.71 -4.06 6.55
CA GLY A 118 12.77 -4.20 5.55
C GLY A 118 12.70 -5.54 4.81
N LEU A 119 12.55 -6.65 5.53
CA LEU A 119 12.37 -7.98 4.95
C LEU A 119 11.08 -8.08 4.14
N SER A 120 9.99 -7.50 4.64
CA SER A 120 8.71 -7.51 3.91
C SER A 120 8.80 -6.72 2.59
N LEU A 121 9.51 -5.59 2.57
CA LEU A 121 9.81 -4.83 1.35
C LEU A 121 10.63 -5.63 0.32
N LEU A 122 11.66 -6.35 0.78
CA LEU A 122 12.45 -7.23 -0.08
C LEU A 122 11.58 -8.35 -0.68
N VAL A 123 10.71 -8.96 0.14
CA VAL A 123 9.78 -9.99 -0.31
C VAL A 123 8.81 -9.46 -1.38
N ILE A 124 8.22 -8.27 -1.20
CA ILE A 124 7.31 -7.71 -2.20
C ILE A 124 8.02 -7.30 -3.49
N SER A 125 9.28 -6.82 -3.38
CA SER A 125 10.13 -6.54 -4.54
C SER A 125 10.33 -7.78 -5.41
N VAL A 126 10.67 -8.92 -4.79
CA VAL A 126 10.88 -10.19 -5.51
C VAL A 126 9.57 -10.75 -6.07
N THR A 127 8.48 -10.71 -5.29
CA THR A 127 7.19 -11.27 -5.72
C THR A 127 6.41 -10.39 -6.70
N GLY A 128 6.86 -9.14 -6.90
CA GLY A 128 6.18 -8.15 -7.74
C GLY A 128 4.82 -7.73 -7.20
N TYR A 129 4.59 -7.90 -5.90
CA TYR A 129 3.35 -7.49 -5.26
C TYR A 129 3.39 -6.00 -4.94
N GLY A 130 2.37 -5.28 -5.37
CA GLY A 130 2.30 -3.82 -5.24
C GLY A 130 1.71 -3.32 -3.93
N GLY A 131 1.44 -4.14 -2.91
CA GLY A 131 0.76 -3.66 -1.71
C GLY A 131 1.66 -2.89 -0.73
N CYS A 132 1.17 -2.80 0.50
CA CYS A 132 1.87 -2.14 1.60
C CYS A 132 3.13 -2.90 2.05
N GLU A 133 4.14 -2.17 2.52
CA GLU A 133 5.39 -2.71 3.03
C GLU A 133 5.21 -3.73 4.16
N ILE A 134 4.21 -3.56 5.04
CA ILE A 134 4.02 -4.44 6.21
C ILE A 134 3.31 -5.77 5.89
N VAL A 135 2.79 -5.96 4.67
CA VAL A 135 2.05 -7.18 4.30
C VAL A 135 2.88 -8.15 3.44
N GLY A 136 4.14 -7.83 3.15
CA GLY A 136 4.98 -8.64 2.26
C GLY A 136 5.13 -10.09 2.68
N VAL A 137 5.54 -10.32 3.93
CA VAL A 137 5.65 -11.67 4.49
C VAL A 137 4.26 -12.36 4.59
N PRO A 138 3.23 -11.72 5.19
CA PRO A 138 1.88 -12.29 5.24
C PRO A 138 1.32 -12.76 3.89
N VAL A 139 1.55 -12.01 2.81
CA VAL A 139 1.05 -12.34 1.47
C VAL A 139 1.69 -13.63 0.94
N VAL A 140 2.97 -13.86 1.22
CA VAL A 140 3.65 -15.12 0.86
C VAL A 140 3.14 -16.28 1.71
N VAL A 141 3.01 -16.09 3.02
CA VAL A 141 2.54 -17.12 3.97
C VAL A 141 1.11 -17.55 3.64
N LEU A 142 0.21 -16.58 3.46
CA LEU A 142 -1.21 -16.84 3.20
C LEU A 142 -1.51 -17.11 1.72
N ARG A 143 -0.54 -16.90 0.82
CA ARG A 143 -0.68 -16.99 -0.65
C ARG A 143 -1.84 -16.16 -1.20
N ARG A 144 -2.12 -14.99 -0.60
CA ARG A 144 -3.23 -14.10 -0.97
C ARG A 144 -2.77 -12.66 -1.11
N ARG A 145 -3.16 -12.00 -2.21
CA ARG A 145 -2.81 -10.61 -2.53
C ARG A 145 -4.00 -9.67 -2.32
N TYR A 146 -4.06 -9.05 -1.15
CA TYR A 146 -5.05 -8.00 -0.85
C TYR A 146 -4.67 -6.67 -1.51
N VAL A 147 -5.62 -5.76 -1.71
CA VAL A 147 -5.33 -4.42 -2.24
C VAL A 147 -5.24 -3.44 -1.07
N VAL A 148 -4.02 -3.12 -0.68
CA VAL A 148 -3.70 -2.19 0.42
C VAL A 148 -2.66 -1.19 -0.09
N TYR A 149 -2.86 0.10 0.16
CA TYR A 149 -2.01 1.17 -0.37
C TYR A 149 -1.12 1.78 0.70
N CYS A 150 0.19 1.89 0.49
CA CYS A 150 1.12 2.62 1.36
C CYS A 150 1.87 3.69 0.57
N ALA A 151 2.72 4.49 1.22
CA ALA A 151 3.36 5.64 0.57
C ALA A 151 4.14 5.24 -0.69
N LEU A 152 4.77 4.06 -0.69
CA LEU A 152 5.53 3.57 -1.85
C LEU A 152 4.64 3.22 -3.07
N ASN A 153 3.32 3.12 -2.91
CA ASN A 153 2.40 3.00 -4.04
C ASN A 153 2.37 4.22 -4.95
N ALA A 154 2.83 5.38 -4.48
CA ALA A 154 3.01 6.55 -5.33
C ALA A 154 3.96 6.24 -6.51
N VAL A 155 5.01 5.45 -6.27
CA VAL A 155 5.96 5.00 -7.31
C VAL A 155 5.23 4.15 -8.35
N ASP A 156 4.42 3.20 -7.91
CA ASP A 156 3.68 2.30 -8.81
C ASP A 156 2.62 3.05 -9.62
N ALA A 157 2.00 4.07 -9.03
CA ALA A 157 1.03 4.94 -9.70
C ALA A 157 1.69 5.74 -10.83
N VAL A 158 2.91 6.23 -10.61
CA VAL A 158 3.72 6.95 -11.60
C VAL A 158 4.22 6.03 -12.73
N GLU A 159 4.59 4.80 -12.39
CA GLU A 159 5.14 3.85 -13.34
C GLU A 159 4.09 3.32 -14.34
N ARG A 160 2.82 3.36 -13.98
CA ARG A 160 1.75 2.86 -14.86
C ARG A 160 1.67 3.69 -16.13
N PRO A 161 1.54 3.03 -17.30
CA PRO A 161 1.29 3.73 -18.55
C PRO A 161 -0.06 4.43 -18.44
N LEU A 162 -0.01 5.72 -18.18
CA LEU A 162 -1.14 6.62 -18.34
C LEU A 162 -1.53 6.53 -19.82
N SER A 163 -2.66 5.89 -20.09
CA SER A 163 -3.21 5.67 -21.42
C SER A 163 -3.03 6.92 -22.29
N GLY A 164 -2.45 6.72 -23.48
CA GLY A 164 -1.85 7.75 -24.34
C GLY A 164 -2.64 9.06 -24.40
N GLY A 165 -2.05 10.11 -23.83
CA GLY A 165 -2.52 11.48 -23.96
C GLY A 165 -1.35 12.43 -24.20
N PRO A 166 -1.61 13.65 -24.72
CA PRO A 166 -0.58 14.64 -25.08
C PRO A 166 0.26 15.15 -23.90
N ARG A 167 -0.01 14.69 -22.66
CA ARG A 167 0.69 15.08 -21.43
C ARG A 167 1.50 13.96 -20.78
N LYS A 168 1.74 12.85 -21.49
CA LYS A 168 2.49 11.70 -20.97
C LYS A 168 3.86 12.09 -20.40
N THR A 169 4.61 12.92 -21.11
CA THR A 169 5.94 13.39 -20.68
C THR A 169 5.87 14.23 -19.41
N ALA A 170 4.93 15.17 -19.31
CA ALA A 170 4.77 16.02 -18.13
C ALA A 170 4.42 15.20 -16.88
N ARG A 171 3.53 14.22 -17.02
CA ARG A 171 3.17 13.29 -15.93
C ARG A 171 4.35 12.40 -15.51
N LEU A 172 5.10 11.89 -16.47
CA LEU A 172 6.30 11.08 -16.22
C LEU A 172 7.37 11.89 -15.48
N VAL A 173 7.67 13.11 -15.94
CA VAL A 173 8.63 13.99 -15.26
C VAL A 173 8.15 14.33 -13.85
N ALA A 174 6.89 14.73 -13.70
CA ALA A 174 6.32 15.05 -12.39
C ALA A 174 6.41 13.86 -11.42
N GLY A 175 6.09 12.67 -11.90
CA GLY A 175 6.22 11.46 -11.12
C GLY A 175 7.67 11.11 -10.76
N LEU A 176 8.61 11.22 -11.70
CA LEU A 176 10.04 11.00 -11.44
C LEU A 176 10.57 11.98 -10.39
N LEU A 177 10.19 13.26 -10.47
CA LEU A 177 10.59 14.27 -9.49
C LEU A 177 9.99 13.98 -8.10
N ALA A 178 8.73 13.54 -8.03
CA ALA A 178 8.13 13.14 -6.76
C ALA A 178 8.79 11.90 -6.16
N VAL A 179 9.17 10.92 -6.98
CA VAL A 179 9.93 9.76 -6.50
C VAL A 179 11.34 10.18 -6.07
N ALA A 180 12.01 11.05 -6.81
CA ALA A 180 13.33 11.56 -6.42
C ALA A 180 13.26 12.29 -5.07
N ALA A 181 12.25 13.14 -4.86
CA ALA A 181 12.00 13.79 -3.57
C ALA A 181 11.73 12.76 -2.47
N GLY A 182 10.84 11.80 -2.73
CA GLY A 182 10.53 10.72 -1.79
C GLY A 182 11.77 9.92 -1.39
N VAL A 183 12.53 9.42 -2.37
CA VAL A 183 13.76 8.66 -2.13
C VAL A 183 14.79 9.50 -1.38
N TYR A 184 14.99 10.76 -1.76
CA TYR A 184 15.96 11.61 -1.06
C TYR A 184 15.57 11.85 0.40
N TYR A 185 14.39 12.40 0.65
CA TYR A 185 13.98 12.84 1.99
C TYR A 185 13.52 11.69 2.90
N PHE A 186 13.15 10.54 2.34
CA PHE A 186 12.76 9.35 3.12
C PHE A 186 13.93 8.41 3.36
N LEU A 187 14.83 8.22 2.39
CA LEU A 187 15.88 7.21 2.46
C LEU A 187 17.27 7.84 2.56
N LEU A 188 17.65 8.67 1.59
CA LEU A 188 19.03 9.14 1.50
C LEU A 188 19.39 10.08 2.64
N GLN A 189 18.51 11.01 3.02
CA GLN A 189 18.78 11.93 4.12
C GLN A 189 19.00 11.18 5.43
N ASN A 190 18.11 10.24 5.79
CA ASN A 190 18.30 9.43 6.99
C ASN A 190 19.59 8.59 6.93
N LEU A 191 19.95 8.07 5.75
CA LEU A 191 21.22 7.37 5.56
C LEU A 191 22.42 8.28 5.78
N LEU A 192 22.38 9.51 5.25
CA LEU A 192 23.44 10.50 5.44
C LEU A 192 23.58 10.89 6.91
N ASP A 193 22.46 11.09 7.60
CA ASP A 193 22.43 11.39 9.04
C ASP A 193 23.07 10.24 9.85
N ILE A 194 22.75 8.98 9.54
CA ILE A 194 23.37 7.79 10.17
C ILE A 194 24.89 7.76 9.93
N LEU A 195 25.34 8.16 8.73
CA LEU A 195 26.75 8.22 8.38
C LEU A 195 27.47 9.46 8.91
N GLY A 196 26.77 10.35 9.64
CA GLY A 196 27.32 11.62 10.12
C GLY A 196 27.66 12.60 8.98
N VAL A 197 27.09 12.40 7.80
CA VAL A 197 27.29 13.27 6.64
C VAL A 197 26.17 14.33 6.65
N PRO A 198 26.51 15.63 6.66
CA PRO A 198 25.49 16.67 6.64
C PRO A 198 24.64 16.57 5.36
N ALA A 199 23.33 16.70 5.52
CA ALA A 199 22.39 16.65 4.40
C ALA A 199 22.73 17.75 3.36
N PRO A 200 23.07 17.39 2.11
CA PRO A 200 23.53 18.36 1.11
C PRO A 200 22.40 19.25 0.58
N PHE A 201 21.14 18.85 0.75
CA PHE A 201 19.99 19.58 0.24
C PHE A 201 19.08 20.09 1.35
N ASP A 202 18.84 21.40 1.33
CA ASP A 202 17.84 22.07 2.15
C ASP A 202 16.42 21.50 1.91
N PRO A 203 15.56 21.35 2.94
CA PRO A 203 14.19 20.86 2.81
C PRO A 203 13.33 21.55 1.74
N ARG A 204 13.63 22.80 1.38
CA ARG A 204 12.94 23.56 0.31
C ARG A 204 13.06 22.88 -1.05
N TRP A 205 14.14 22.13 -1.30
CA TRP A 205 14.29 21.38 -2.54
C TRP A 205 13.26 20.25 -2.66
N GLY A 206 12.86 19.63 -1.55
CA GLY A 206 11.80 18.62 -1.51
C GLY A 206 10.47 19.20 -1.92
N VAL A 207 10.14 20.40 -1.42
CA VAL A 207 8.95 21.13 -1.86
C VAL A 207 9.02 21.41 -3.36
N LEU A 208 10.14 21.95 -3.85
CA LEU A 208 10.33 22.29 -5.26
C LEU A 208 10.16 21.07 -6.18
N LEU A 209 10.70 19.93 -5.79
CA LEU A 209 10.61 18.67 -6.55
C LEU A 209 9.19 18.07 -6.53
N LEU A 210 8.40 18.32 -5.48
CA LEU A 210 7.02 17.84 -5.38
C LEU A 210 6.01 18.72 -6.11
N LEU A 211 6.30 20.02 -6.30
CA LEU A 211 5.39 20.98 -6.93
C LEU A 211 4.86 20.53 -8.31
N PRO A 212 5.68 19.97 -9.23
CA PRO A 212 5.17 19.49 -10.52
C PRO A 212 4.12 18.37 -10.37
N ALA A 213 4.32 17.43 -9.45
CA ALA A 213 3.37 16.35 -9.20
C ALA A 213 2.08 16.87 -8.57
N ILE A 214 2.20 17.76 -7.58
CA ILE A 214 1.05 18.45 -6.97
C ILE A 214 0.25 19.20 -8.05
N GLY A 215 0.93 19.96 -8.91
CA GLY A 215 0.30 20.76 -9.95
C GLY A 215 -0.40 19.92 -11.02
N VAL A 216 0.22 18.83 -11.47
CA VAL A 216 -0.38 17.91 -12.45
C VAL A 216 -1.63 17.24 -11.87
N LEU A 217 -1.53 16.63 -10.68
CA LEU A 217 -2.65 15.94 -10.05
C LEU A 217 -3.78 16.92 -9.68
N GLY A 218 -3.42 18.06 -9.09
CA GLY A 218 -4.37 19.09 -8.69
C GLY A 218 -5.12 19.69 -9.89
N ARG A 219 -4.42 19.94 -11.01
CA ARG A 219 -5.06 20.44 -12.23
C ARG A 219 -6.05 19.44 -12.81
N GLU A 220 -5.69 18.16 -12.86
CA GLU A 220 -6.56 17.12 -13.43
C GLU A 220 -7.81 16.91 -12.59
N ALA A 221 -7.63 16.78 -11.27
CA ALA A 221 -8.73 16.71 -10.34
C ALA A 221 -9.63 17.95 -10.46
N TRP A 222 -9.06 19.16 -10.47
CA TRP A 222 -9.80 20.40 -10.63
C TRP A 222 -10.62 20.45 -11.93
N THR A 223 -10.03 20.04 -13.05
CA THR A 223 -10.75 20.02 -14.33
C THR A 223 -11.91 19.04 -14.33
N ALA A 224 -11.73 17.87 -13.72
CA ALA A 224 -12.78 16.86 -13.62
C ALA A 224 -13.89 17.28 -12.63
N THR A 225 -13.55 17.92 -11.52
CA THR A 225 -14.53 18.34 -10.51
C THR A 225 -15.28 19.60 -10.93
N ARG A 226 -14.68 20.47 -11.76
CA ARG A 226 -15.34 21.68 -12.25
C ARG A 226 -16.43 21.39 -13.28
N THR A 227 -16.32 20.29 -14.04
CA THR A 227 -17.29 19.94 -15.09
C THR A 227 -18.53 19.25 -14.54
N VAL A 228 -18.37 18.35 -13.56
CA VAL A 228 -19.47 17.52 -13.02
C VAL A 228 -19.78 17.76 -11.54
N GLY A 229 -18.97 18.55 -10.82
CA GLY A 229 -19.07 18.68 -9.37
C GLY A 229 -18.35 17.55 -8.63
N TRP A 230 -18.04 17.75 -7.34
CA TRP A 230 -17.27 16.78 -6.55
C TRP A 230 -18.01 15.46 -6.30
N ALA A 231 -19.32 15.54 -6.05
CA ALA A 231 -20.16 14.38 -5.74
C ALA A 231 -20.20 13.37 -6.91
N ASP A 232 -20.26 13.90 -8.13
CA ASP A 232 -20.39 13.12 -9.36
C ASP A 232 -19.05 12.89 -10.09
N ALA A 233 -17.94 13.44 -9.55
CA ALA A 233 -16.63 13.27 -10.14
C ALA A 233 -16.25 11.77 -10.23
N PRO A 234 -15.62 11.33 -11.33
CA PRO A 234 -15.19 9.96 -11.47
C PRO A 234 -14.21 9.58 -10.34
N PRO A 235 -14.21 8.30 -9.87
CA PRO A 235 -13.35 7.85 -8.78
C PRO A 235 -11.87 8.18 -8.97
N ASP A 236 -11.39 8.11 -10.22
CA ASP A 236 -10.01 8.43 -10.57
C ASP A 236 -9.68 9.90 -10.29
N ALA A 237 -10.58 10.83 -10.65
CA ALA A 237 -10.38 12.26 -10.37
C ALA A 237 -10.34 12.55 -8.86
N ARG A 238 -11.20 11.89 -8.07
CA ARG A 238 -11.20 12.00 -6.61
C ARG A 238 -9.90 11.47 -6.01
N SER A 239 -9.41 10.34 -6.49
CA SER A 239 -8.14 9.77 -6.03
C SER A 239 -6.94 10.65 -6.40
N GLN A 240 -6.95 11.28 -7.58
CA GLN A 240 -5.95 12.27 -7.99
C GLN A 240 -5.96 13.52 -7.09
N ALA A 241 -7.14 14.03 -6.74
CA ALA A 241 -7.27 15.15 -5.79
C ALA A 241 -6.68 14.80 -4.42
N LEU A 242 -7.04 13.62 -3.89
CA LEU A 242 -6.49 13.13 -2.63
C LEU A 242 -4.97 12.95 -2.71
N GLY A 243 -4.45 12.46 -3.85
CA GLY A 243 -3.01 12.37 -4.10
C GLY A 243 -2.33 13.74 -4.09
N ALA A 244 -2.91 14.75 -4.74
CA ALA A 244 -2.38 16.11 -4.74
C ALA A 244 -2.33 16.71 -3.33
N ILE A 245 -3.40 16.51 -2.54
CA ILE A 245 -3.47 16.97 -1.14
C ILE A 245 -2.42 16.24 -0.29
N ALA A 246 -2.31 14.92 -0.42
CA ALA A 246 -1.32 14.14 0.31
C ALA A 246 0.13 14.57 0.00
N LEU A 247 0.44 14.85 -1.27
CA LEU A 247 1.75 15.37 -1.68
C LEU A 247 1.98 16.80 -1.15
N ALA A 248 0.96 17.65 -1.14
CA ALA A 248 1.06 19.00 -0.59
C ALA A 248 1.32 18.98 0.92
N ILE A 249 0.64 18.12 1.66
CA ILE A 249 0.90 17.94 3.10
C ILE A 249 2.30 17.36 3.31
N THR A 250 2.70 16.38 2.49
CA THR A 250 4.07 15.84 2.50
C THR A 250 5.11 16.95 2.31
N ALA A 251 4.93 17.82 1.31
CA ALA A 251 5.82 18.94 1.05
C ALA A 251 5.87 19.93 2.23
N ALA A 252 4.72 20.31 2.77
CA ALA A 252 4.65 21.19 3.94
C ALA A 252 5.34 20.58 5.16
N GLY A 253 5.13 19.29 5.39
CA GLY A 253 5.76 18.59 6.49
C GLY A 253 7.28 18.44 6.33
N ILE A 254 7.80 18.19 5.12
CA ILE A 254 9.24 18.24 4.84
C ILE A 254 9.78 19.62 5.21
N MET A 255 9.09 20.69 4.84
CA MET A 255 9.50 22.06 5.12
C MET A 255 9.54 22.39 6.62
N VAL A 256 8.57 21.88 7.39
CA VAL A 256 8.44 22.18 8.84
C VAL A 256 9.37 21.31 9.67
N PHE A 257 9.44 20.01 9.39
CA PHE A 257 10.11 19.04 10.26
C PHE A 257 11.47 18.59 9.73
N GLY A 258 11.85 18.99 8.52
CA GLY A 258 13.08 18.56 7.87
C GLY A 258 13.14 17.05 7.57
N SER A 259 12.06 16.30 7.85
CA SER A 259 11.99 14.85 7.64
C SER A 259 10.59 14.45 7.20
N VAL A 260 10.50 13.42 6.35
CA VAL A 260 9.22 12.85 5.89
C VAL A 260 8.61 11.93 6.95
N PHE A 261 9.39 11.43 7.91
CA PHE A 261 8.94 10.45 8.88
C PHE A 261 7.80 10.99 9.77
N PHE A 262 7.96 12.20 10.29
CA PHE A 262 6.93 12.84 11.11
C PHE A 262 5.65 13.12 10.30
N VAL A 263 5.83 13.46 9.02
CA VAL A 263 4.72 13.68 8.08
C VAL A 263 4.03 12.37 7.75
N TYR A 264 4.77 11.28 7.57
CA TYR A 264 4.22 9.96 7.32
C TYR A 264 3.37 9.49 8.50
N ILE A 265 3.86 9.64 9.73
CA ILE A 265 3.08 9.32 10.94
C ILE A 265 1.82 10.20 11.04
N THR A 266 1.97 11.51 10.86
CA THR A 266 0.85 12.46 10.99
C THR A 266 -0.20 12.26 9.91
N LEU A 267 0.22 12.10 8.65
CA LEU A 267 -0.65 11.88 7.50
C LEU A 267 -1.34 10.52 7.58
N THR A 268 -0.61 9.47 7.97
CA THR A 268 -1.19 8.13 8.20
C THR A 268 -2.23 8.17 9.31
N GLY A 269 -1.95 8.92 10.39
CA GLY A 269 -2.91 9.14 11.49
C GLY A 269 -4.17 9.88 11.03
N VAL A 270 -4.03 10.95 10.24
CA VAL A 270 -5.18 11.69 9.70
C VAL A 270 -6.01 10.84 8.73
N ILE A 271 -5.35 10.10 7.82
CA ILE A 271 -6.02 9.18 6.90
C ILE A 271 -6.72 8.07 7.67
N MET A 272 -6.12 7.58 8.76
CA MET A 272 -6.69 6.56 9.63
C MET A 272 -7.96 7.06 10.32
N VAL A 273 -7.91 8.23 10.95
CA VAL A 273 -9.07 8.83 11.62
C VAL A 273 -10.17 9.13 10.60
N GLY A 274 -9.84 9.76 9.47
CA GLY A 274 -10.79 10.08 8.41
C GLY A 274 -11.43 8.82 7.80
N GLY A 275 -10.64 7.78 7.56
CA GLY A 275 -11.11 6.49 7.05
C GLY A 275 -12.03 5.76 8.03
N ILE A 276 -11.71 5.77 9.33
CA ILE A 276 -12.56 5.18 10.37
C ILE A 276 -13.88 5.94 10.47
N VAL A 277 -13.85 7.28 10.51
CA VAL A 277 -15.06 8.10 10.57
C VAL A 277 -15.96 7.86 9.35
N ALA A 278 -15.38 7.82 8.16
CA ALA A 278 -16.13 7.53 6.93
C ALA A 278 -16.75 6.12 6.94
N ALA A 279 -15.99 5.11 7.37
CA ALA A 279 -16.49 3.74 7.48
C ALA A 279 -17.64 3.63 8.50
N VAL A 280 -17.54 4.30 9.65
CA VAL A 280 -18.61 4.35 10.67
C VAL A 280 -19.85 5.07 10.13
N GLN A 281 -19.68 6.18 9.42
CA GLN A 281 -20.79 6.91 8.80
C GLN A 281 -21.49 6.06 7.73
N GLN A 282 -20.73 5.37 6.90
CA GLN A 282 -21.28 4.49 5.86
C GLN A 282 -22.03 3.29 6.46
N ALA A 283 -21.52 2.70 7.54
CA ALA A 283 -22.22 1.65 8.27
C ALA A 283 -23.54 2.13 8.90
N ARG A 284 -23.61 3.40 9.34
CA ARG A 284 -24.84 4.01 9.86
C ARG A 284 -25.88 4.30 8.77
N HIS A 285 -25.45 4.59 7.54
CA HIS A 285 -26.35 5.01 6.45
C HIS A 285 -26.83 3.85 5.57
N ASN A 286 -26.15 2.69 5.58
CA ASN A 286 -26.54 1.51 4.80
C ASN A 286 -26.77 0.24 5.64
N PRO A 287 -27.66 0.23 6.66
CA PRO A 287 -27.98 -1.00 7.40
C PRO A 287 -28.62 -2.08 6.50
N ILE A 288 -29.28 -1.67 5.40
CA ILE A 288 -30.13 -2.53 4.55
C ILE A 288 -29.32 -3.50 3.66
N GLN A 289 -28.11 -3.14 3.22
CA GLN A 289 -27.30 -4.04 2.37
C GLN A 289 -26.68 -5.23 3.14
N ALA A 290 -26.54 -5.11 4.47
CA ALA A 290 -26.07 -6.21 5.31
C ALA A 290 -27.14 -7.30 5.48
N GLU A 291 -28.43 -6.95 5.40
CA GLU A 291 -29.53 -7.92 5.42
C GLU A 291 -29.66 -8.65 4.08
N ASP A 292 -29.52 -7.94 2.95
CA ASP A 292 -29.72 -8.55 1.62
C ASP A 292 -28.60 -9.53 1.24
N SER A 293 -27.37 -9.28 1.71
CA SER A 293 -26.24 -10.20 1.54
C SER A 293 -26.34 -11.47 2.42
N ARG A 294 -26.98 -11.37 3.60
CA ARG A 294 -27.36 -12.56 4.40
C ARG A 294 -28.53 -13.32 3.76
N GLY A 295 -29.51 -12.61 3.21
CA GLY A 295 -30.65 -13.19 2.50
C GLY A 295 -30.26 -13.97 1.23
N ARG A 296 -29.26 -13.51 0.48
CA ARG A 296 -28.72 -14.23 -0.69
C ARG A 296 -27.92 -15.47 -0.34
N ARG A 297 -27.15 -15.49 0.77
CA ARG A 297 -26.47 -16.71 1.23
C ARG A 297 -27.47 -17.78 1.64
N GLY A 298 -28.53 -17.41 2.35
CA GLY A 298 -29.60 -18.35 2.71
C GLY A 298 -30.35 -18.92 1.50
N ARG A 299 -30.59 -18.13 0.44
CA ARG A 299 -31.25 -18.61 -0.79
C ARG A 299 -30.36 -19.47 -1.68
N GLY A 300 -29.04 -19.28 -1.65
CA GLY A 300 -28.09 -20.11 -2.39
C GLY A 300 -27.97 -21.54 -1.85
N GLU A 301 -27.98 -21.71 -0.52
CA GLU A 301 -27.94 -23.05 0.11
C GLU A 301 -29.23 -23.84 -0.10
N VAL A 302 -30.40 -23.19 -0.12
CA VAL A 302 -31.68 -23.85 -0.39
C VAL A 302 -31.80 -24.31 -1.86
N ALA A 303 -31.18 -23.59 -2.80
CA ALA A 303 -31.19 -23.96 -4.21
C ALA A 303 -30.23 -25.13 -4.54
N LEU A 304 -29.12 -25.25 -3.81
CA LEU A 304 -28.15 -26.34 -4.01
C LEU A 304 -28.64 -27.70 -3.49
N HIS A 305 -29.53 -27.72 -2.50
CA HIS A 305 -30.14 -28.97 -2.03
C HIS A 305 -31.28 -29.50 -2.92
N ARG A 306 -31.75 -28.74 -3.90
CA ARG A 306 -32.89 -29.14 -4.76
C ARG A 306 -32.50 -29.71 -6.12
N ARG A 307 -31.20 -29.93 -6.38
CA ARG A 307 -30.68 -30.36 -7.69
C ARG A 307 -30.01 -31.74 -7.71
N ALA A 308 -30.29 -32.56 -6.70
CA ALA A 308 -29.94 -33.97 -6.67
C ALA A 308 -31.20 -34.83 -6.76
N GLU A 309 -31.98 -34.67 -7.84
CA GLU A 309 -32.83 -35.75 -8.31
C GLU A 309 -32.14 -36.34 -9.55
N PRO A 310 -31.71 -37.62 -9.51
CA PRO A 310 -31.16 -38.29 -10.67
C PRO A 310 -32.32 -38.50 -11.66
N GLY A 311 -32.30 -37.75 -12.76
CA GLY A 311 -33.16 -38.01 -13.90
C GLY A 311 -32.69 -39.27 -14.60
N ASP A 312 -33.56 -40.28 -14.58
CA ASP A 312 -33.47 -41.47 -15.42
C ASP A 312 -33.45 -41.07 -16.90
N ASP A 313 -32.27 -41.10 -17.54
CA ASP A 313 -32.17 -41.08 -19.00
C ASP A 313 -31.99 -42.52 -19.53
N VAL A 314 -33.15 -43.09 -19.80
CA VAL A 314 -33.39 -44.15 -20.79
C VAL A 314 -33.12 -43.58 -22.17
N GLY A 315 -32.26 -44.20 -23.00
CA GLY A 315 -32.21 -43.82 -24.41
C GLY A 315 -31.06 -44.41 -25.22
N ALA A 316 -31.34 -45.55 -25.86
CA ALA A 316 -30.50 -46.26 -26.80
C ALA A 316 -30.29 -45.50 -28.15
N GLY A 317 -29.20 -45.86 -28.86
CA GLY A 317 -28.96 -45.56 -30.28
C GLY A 317 -27.47 -45.64 -30.62
N HIS A 318 -26.88 -46.81 -30.87
CA HIS A 318 -26.78 -47.48 -32.18
C HIS A 318 -26.39 -46.57 -33.36
N GLY A 319 -25.18 -46.78 -33.90
CA GLY A 319 -24.71 -46.25 -35.18
C GLY A 319 -23.23 -46.59 -35.42
N PRO A 320 -22.90 -47.49 -36.37
CA PRO A 320 -21.54 -47.95 -36.66
C PRO A 320 -20.86 -47.18 -37.81
N ASP A 321 -19.61 -47.58 -38.10
CA ASP A 321 -18.79 -47.30 -39.31
C ASP A 321 -18.08 -45.93 -39.34
N GLY A 322 -16.79 -45.81 -39.67
CA GLY A 322 -15.79 -46.78 -40.11
C GLY A 322 -14.41 -46.13 -40.29
N TRP A 323 -13.40 -47.00 -40.41
CA TRP A 323 -12.02 -46.86 -40.91
C TRP A 323 -11.11 -45.77 -40.31
#